data_AF-X1HNX3-F1
#
_entry.id   AF-X1HNX3-F1
#
_cell.length_a   1.000
_cell.length_b   1.000
_cell.length_c   1.000
_cell.angle_alpha   90.00
_cell.angle_beta   90.00
_cell.angle_gamma   90.00
#
_symmetry.space_group_name_H-M   'P 1'
#
loop_
_entity.id
_entity.type
_entity.pdbx_description
1 polymer ?
#
loop_
_entity_poly.entity_id
_entity_poly.type
_entity_poly.pdbx_seq_one_letter_code
_entity_poly.pdbx_strand_id
1 'polypeptide(L)'
;MVDFSKIVDYFKSTPIPQNMLNRGQLVLNNFLKPIQNLFEQKNVPQKPWTESQIEFLLQTLSNMDTDKDDKASRVGEREARIASSLHLKTSAGFCHGVGRSGFLTAPQPKAPGGSIMYELSNYLALNFLKKFGLPNVKKAIVVPLCTGMSFSVMFRCFTSG
;
A
#
# COMPACT_ATOMS: atom_id res chain seq x y z
N MET A 1 -20.36 -6.05 -0.29
CA MET A 1 -18.89 -6.00 -0.22
C MET A 1 -18.39 -7.43 -0.13
N VAL A 2 -17.49 -7.87 -1.00
CA VAL A 2 -16.99 -9.25 -0.96
C VAL A 2 -16.05 -9.37 0.23
N ASP A 3 -16.48 -10.11 1.25
CA ASP A 3 -15.64 -10.43 2.39
C ASP A 3 -14.85 -11.70 2.07
N PHE A 4 -13.54 -11.55 1.82
CA PHE A 4 -12.65 -12.68 1.53
C PHE A 4 -12.62 -13.71 2.66
N SER A 5 -12.94 -13.31 3.90
CA SER A 5 -13.07 -14.21 5.05
C SER A 5 -14.36 -15.03 5.05
N LYS A 6 -15.29 -14.77 4.11
CA LYS A 6 -16.57 -15.48 3.98
C LYS A 6 -16.85 -15.93 2.54
N ILE A 7 -15.83 -16.02 1.69
CA ILE A 7 -16.00 -16.45 0.29
C ILE A 7 -16.72 -17.79 0.18
N VAL A 8 -16.42 -18.73 1.07
CA VAL A 8 -17.07 -20.05 1.08
C VAL A 8 -18.58 -19.98 1.28
N ASP A 9 -19.08 -18.97 2.00
CA ASP A 9 -20.51 -18.82 2.25
C ASP A 9 -21.31 -18.61 0.96
N TYR A 10 -20.71 -17.97 -0.05
CA TYR A 10 -21.32 -17.77 -1.36
C TYR A 10 -21.45 -19.06 -2.18
N PHE A 11 -20.69 -20.11 -1.83
CA PHE A 11 -20.65 -21.38 -2.56
C PHE A 11 -21.27 -22.54 -1.78
N LYS A 12 -21.85 -22.31 -0.60
CA LYS A 12 -22.50 -23.36 0.21
C LYS A 12 -23.66 -24.06 -0.49
N SER A 13 -24.33 -23.39 -1.44
CA SER A 13 -25.44 -23.96 -2.21
C SER A 13 -24.98 -24.72 -3.47
N THR A 14 -23.68 -24.82 -3.72
CA THR A 14 -23.13 -25.49 -4.91
C THR A 14 -22.88 -26.99 -4.65
N PRO A 15 -22.73 -27.81 -5.70
CA PRO A 15 -22.40 -29.23 -5.55
C PRO A 15 -20.99 -29.50 -5.01
N ILE A 16 -20.22 -28.47 -4.63
CA ILE A 16 -18.86 -28.61 -4.14
C ILE A 16 -18.90 -29.16 -2.70
N PRO A 17 -18.19 -30.26 -2.39
CA PRO A 17 -18.11 -30.80 -1.04
C PRO A 17 -17.59 -29.79 -0.02
N GLN A 18 -18.25 -29.73 1.15
CA GLN A 18 -17.92 -28.75 2.21
C GLN A 18 -16.49 -28.87 2.72
N ASN A 19 -15.93 -30.08 2.78
CA ASN A 19 -14.54 -30.31 3.17
C ASN A 19 -13.53 -29.65 2.20
N MET A 20 -13.83 -29.64 0.90
CA MET A 20 -13.01 -28.98 -0.12
C MET A 20 -13.07 -27.46 0.03
N LEU A 21 -14.27 -26.91 0.25
CA LEU A 21 -14.47 -25.48 0.51
C LEU A 21 -13.70 -25.03 1.76
N ASN A 22 -13.83 -25.77 2.86
CA ASN A 22 -13.13 -25.46 4.12
C ASN A 22 -11.60 -25.51 3.93
N ARG A 23 -11.08 -26.47 3.16
CA ARG A 23 -9.64 -26.55 2.85
C ARG A 23 -9.18 -25.37 2.00
N GLY A 24 -9.95 -24.97 0.98
CA GLY A 24 -9.65 -23.80 0.17
C GLY A 24 -9.58 -22.52 1.00
N GLN A 25 -10.51 -22.35 1.93
CA GLN A 25 -10.52 -21.20 2.84
C GLN A 25 -9.32 -21.19 3.80
N LEU A 26 -8.91 -22.35 4.31
CA LEU A 26 -7.70 -22.45 5.14
C LEU A 26 -6.47 -21.97 4.36
N VAL A 27 -6.33 -22.38 3.10
CA VAL A 27 -5.21 -21.96 2.24
C VAL A 27 -5.24 -20.45 2.00
N LEU A 28 -6.40 -19.89 1.70
CA LEU A 28 -6.57 -18.44 1.52
C LEU A 28 -6.22 -17.65 2.79
N ASN A 29 -6.69 -18.11 3.95
CA ASN A 29 -6.38 -17.47 5.23
C ASN A 29 -4.87 -17.49 5.51
N ASN A 30 -4.17 -18.58 5.19
CA ASN A 30 -2.71 -18.63 5.32
C ASN A 30 -2.00 -17.64 4.39
N PHE A 31 -2.53 -17.41 3.19
CA PHE A 31 -1.99 -16.42 2.26
C PHE A 31 -2.19 -14.97 2.76
N LEU A 32 -3.36 -14.68 3.35
CA LEU A 32 -3.72 -13.34 3.82
C LEU A 32 -3.15 -13.00 5.21
N LYS A 33 -2.87 -13.99 6.05
CA LYS A 33 -2.40 -13.80 7.43
C LYS A 33 -1.15 -12.89 7.55
N PRO A 34 -0.11 -13.01 6.71
CA PRO A 34 1.03 -12.10 6.77
C PRO A 34 0.63 -10.64 6.49
N ILE A 35 -0.29 -10.41 5.56
CA ILE A 35 -0.80 -9.08 5.21
C ILE A 35 -1.57 -8.47 6.39
N GLN A 36 -2.44 -9.27 7.02
CA GLN A 36 -3.12 -8.86 8.24
C GLN A 36 -2.13 -8.47 9.34
N ASN A 37 -1.11 -9.30 9.58
CA ASN A 37 -0.07 -9.00 10.58
C ASN A 37 0.65 -7.69 10.27
N LEU A 38 0.92 -7.38 8.99
CA LEU A 38 1.55 -6.12 8.59
C LEU A 38 0.66 -4.92 8.96
N PHE A 39 -0.64 -4.99 8.70
CA PHE A 39 -1.55 -3.90 9.01
C PHE A 39 -1.73 -3.67 10.51
N GLU A 40 -1.78 -4.75 11.30
CA GLU A 40 -1.91 -4.66 12.76
C GLU A 40 -0.61 -4.21 13.44
N GLN A 41 0.52 -4.81 13.05
CA GLN A 41 1.80 -4.58 13.74
C GLN A 41 2.59 -3.39 13.15
N LYS A 42 2.35 -3.04 11.88
CA LYS A 42 3.09 -1.99 11.14
C LYS A 42 4.61 -2.17 11.21
N ASN A 43 5.07 -3.42 11.28
CA ASN A 43 6.45 -3.79 11.49
C ASN A 43 6.98 -4.65 10.34
N VAL A 44 8.29 -4.59 10.12
CA VAL A 44 8.96 -5.41 9.10
C VAL A 44 8.76 -6.89 9.45
N PRO A 45 8.21 -7.71 8.53
CA PRO A 45 7.94 -9.11 8.80
C PRO A 45 9.23 -9.89 9.08
N GLN A 46 9.16 -10.86 9.99
CA GLN A 46 10.32 -11.70 10.31
C GLN A 46 10.65 -12.70 9.19
N LYS A 47 9.61 -13.19 8.51
CA LYS A 47 9.73 -14.07 7.36
C LYS A 47 9.48 -13.28 6.08
N PRO A 48 10.29 -13.45 5.03
CA PRO A 48 10.05 -12.80 3.75
C PRO A 48 8.73 -13.28 3.15
N TRP A 49 8.08 -12.39 2.41
CA TRP A 49 6.86 -12.71 1.69
C TRP A 49 7.20 -13.22 0.29
N THR A 50 6.28 -13.98 -0.30
CA THR A 50 6.37 -14.33 -1.71
C THR A 50 6.06 -13.12 -2.58
N GLU A 51 6.59 -13.08 -3.81
CA GLU A 51 6.29 -12.00 -4.76
C GLU A 51 4.78 -11.83 -4.97
N SER A 52 4.05 -12.94 -5.08
CA SER A 52 2.59 -12.94 -5.20
C SER A 52 1.85 -12.25 -4.04
N GLN A 53 2.37 -12.35 -2.81
CA GLN A 53 1.79 -11.66 -1.66
C GLN A 53 2.04 -10.15 -1.71
N ILE A 54 3.24 -9.76 -2.13
CA ILE A 54 3.62 -8.35 -2.30
C ILE A 54 2.78 -7.73 -3.42
N GLU A 55 2.71 -8.38 -4.58
CA GLU A 55 1.89 -7.94 -5.70
C GLU A 55 0.41 -7.84 -5.32
N PHE A 56 -0.12 -8.84 -4.61
CA PHE A 56 -1.51 -8.82 -4.14
C PHE A 56 -1.77 -7.62 -3.22
N LEU A 57 -0.85 -7.32 -2.30
CA LEU A 57 -0.97 -6.14 -1.43
C LEU A 57 -0.96 -4.83 -2.25
N LEU A 58 0.00 -4.67 -3.16
CA LEU A 58 0.13 -3.46 -3.98
C LEU A 58 -1.07 -3.27 -4.91
N GLN A 59 -1.57 -4.35 -5.52
CA GLN A 59 -2.78 -4.32 -6.34
C GLN A 59 -4.02 -3.98 -5.49
N THR A 60 -4.15 -4.56 -4.30
CA THR A 60 -5.27 -4.26 -3.40
C THR A 60 -5.28 -2.79 -3.02
N LEU A 61 -4.13 -2.22 -2.65
CA LEU A 61 -4.02 -0.81 -2.30
C LEU A 61 -4.22 0.11 -3.51
N SER A 62 -3.62 -0.19 -4.66
CA SER A 62 -3.78 0.66 -5.87
C SER A 62 -5.21 0.72 -6.40
N ASN A 63 -6.01 -0.34 -6.19
CA ASN A 63 -7.44 -0.36 -6.50
C ASN A 63 -8.29 0.53 -5.58
N MET A 64 -7.73 1.08 -4.50
CA MET A 64 -8.41 2.05 -3.64
C MET A 64 -8.26 3.50 -4.13
N ASP A 65 -7.42 3.76 -5.13
CA ASP A 65 -7.23 5.10 -5.68
C ASP A 65 -8.40 5.50 -6.58
N THR A 66 -8.72 6.80 -6.59
CA THR A 66 -9.94 7.31 -7.25
C THR A 66 -9.90 7.22 -8.78
N ASP A 67 -8.73 7.03 -9.38
CA ASP A 67 -8.57 6.81 -10.82
C ASP A 67 -9.04 5.42 -11.29
N LYS A 68 -9.44 4.53 -10.37
CA LYS A 68 -10.08 3.24 -10.68
C LYS A 68 -11.57 3.24 -10.38
N ASP A 69 -12.12 4.38 -9.95
CA ASP A 69 -13.57 4.52 -9.84
C ASP A 69 -14.17 4.72 -11.23
N ASP A 70 -14.90 3.71 -11.70
CA ASP A 70 -15.61 3.73 -12.99
C ASP A 70 -16.77 4.73 -13.03
N LYS A 71 -17.28 5.14 -11.86
CA LYS A 71 -18.42 6.07 -11.74
C LYS A 71 -17.96 7.52 -11.52
N ALA A 72 -16.67 7.77 -11.33
CA ALA A 72 -16.15 9.11 -11.10
C ALA A 72 -16.17 9.96 -12.38
N SER A 73 -16.69 11.18 -12.26
CA SER A 73 -16.61 12.19 -13.32
C SER A 73 -15.22 12.83 -13.33
N ARG A 74 -14.35 12.37 -14.23
CA ARG A 74 -12.91 12.77 -14.29
C ARG A 74 -12.70 14.03 -15.12
N VAL A 75 -13.26 15.16 -14.65
CA VAL A 75 -13.22 16.45 -15.34
C VAL A 75 -12.03 17.34 -14.97
N GLY A 76 -11.24 16.96 -13.95
CA GLY A 76 -10.09 17.72 -13.50
C GLY A 76 -8.89 17.68 -14.47
N GLU A 77 -7.92 18.57 -14.24
CA GLU A 77 -6.65 18.61 -14.98
C GLU A 77 -5.70 17.48 -14.56
N ARG A 78 -5.82 17.00 -13.31
CA ARG A 78 -4.95 15.98 -12.72
C ARG A 78 -5.74 14.77 -12.22
N GLU A 79 -6.19 13.97 -13.19
CA GLU A 79 -7.02 12.76 -13.02
C GLU A 79 -6.24 11.45 -13.23
N ALA A 80 -4.90 11.53 -13.19
CA ALA A 80 -3.99 10.37 -13.34
C ALA A 80 -4.29 9.48 -14.57
N ARG A 81 -4.70 10.09 -15.69
CA ARG A 81 -4.99 9.39 -16.94
C ARG A 81 -3.72 8.72 -17.48
N ILE A 82 -3.84 7.46 -17.89
CA ILE A 82 -2.72 6.63 -18.29
C ILE A 82 -2.76 6.40 -19.79
N ALA A 83 -1.68 6.73 -20.49
CA ALA A 83 -1.56 6.51 -21.94
C ALA A 83 -1.11 5.08 -22.29
N SER A 84 -0.32 4.42 -21.43
CA SER A 84 0.25 3.10 -21.68
C SER A 84 0.16 2.20 -20.46
N SER A 85 -0.17 0.92 -20.69
CA SER A 85 -0.19 -0.10 -19.64
C SER A 85 1.19 -0.37 -19.03
N LEU A 86 2.28 0.03 -19.70
CA LEU A 86 3.63 -0.04 -19.12
C LEU A 86 3.81 0.88 -17.91
N HIS A 87 3.09 2.02 -17.86
CA HIS A 87 3.10 2.89 -16.68
C HIS A 87 2.48 2.21 -15.46
N LEU A 88 1.44 1.39 -15.65
CA LEU A 88 0.83 0.64 -14.55
C LEU A 88 1.80 -0.37 -13.94
N LYS A 89 2.60 -1.03 -14.79
CA LYS A 89 3.60 -2.01 -14.32
C LYS A 89 4.72 -1.36 -13.51
N THR A 90 5.18 -0.18 -13.93
CA THR A 90 6.28 0.54 -13.26
C THR A 90 5.83 1.27 -11.99
N SER A 91 4.61 1.81 -11.96
CA SER A 91 4.04 2.48 -10.79
C SER A 91 3.34 1.54 -9.81
N ALA A 92 3.34 0.23 -10.06
CA ALA A 92 2.54 -0.77 -9.33
C ALA A 92 1.05 -0.39 -9.22
N GLY A 93 0.54 0.35 -10.22
CA GLY A 93 -0.82 0.86 -10.25
C GLY A 93 -1.05 2.20 -9.53
N PHE A 94 -0.07 2.79 -8.84
CA PHE A 94 -0.27 4.06 -8.11
C PHE A 94 -0.03 5.29 -9.02
N CYS A 95 -1.08 5.75 -9.69
CA CYS A 95 -0.94 6.76 -10.75
C CYS A 95 -1.04 8.21 -10.26
N HIS A 96 -1.64 8.43 -9.09
CA HIS A 96 -1.71 9.75 -8.46
C HIS A 96 -0.45 10.14 -7.67
N GLY A 97 0.44 9.17 -7.43
CA GLY A 97 1.63 9.35 -6.59
C GLY A 97 1.29 9.47 -5.10
N VAL A 98 2.23 10.04 -4.33
CA VAL A 98 2.11 10.21 -2.87
C VAL A 98 2.17 11.68 -2.48
N GLY A 99 1.51 12.01 -1.36
CA GLY A 99 1.50 13.36 -0.81
C GLY A 99 0.55 14.33 -1.51
N ARG A 100 0.57 15.58 -1.03
CA ARG A 100 -0.14 16.73 -1.61
C ARG A 100 0.85 17.82 -2.02
N SER A 101 0.34 18.82 -2.75
CA SER A 101 1.12 20.01 -3.08
C SER A 101 1.69 20.64 -1.79
N GLY A 102 3.02 20.72 -1.72
CA GLY A 102 3.75 21.26 -0.57
C GLY A 102 3.96 20.30 0.61
N PHE A 103 3.27 19.16 0.70
CA PHE A 103 3.34 18.26 1.86
C PHE A 103 3.35 16.80 1.47
N LEU A 104 4.52 16.16 1.58
CA LEU A 104 4.70 14.76 1.19
C LEU A 104 3.97 13.77 2.12
N THR A 105 3.89 14.07 3.41
CA THR A 105 3.23 13.21 4.41
C THR A 105 1.72 13.44 4.50
N ALA A 106 1.19 14.44 3.80
CA ALA A 106 -0.25 14.72 3.83
C ALA A 106 -1.00 13.69 2.95
N PRO A 107 -2.07 13.05 3.47
CA PRO A 107 -2.84 12.10 2.69
C PRO A 107 -3.49 12.76 1.47
N GLN A 108 -3.38 12.08 0.33
CA GLN A 108 -3.93 12.51 -0.94
C GLN A 108 -5.37 12.00 -1.08
N PRO A 109 -6.40 12.88 -1.15
CA PRO A 109 -7.80 12.48 -1.22
C PRO A 109 -8.13 11.73 -2.51
N LYS A 110 -7.40 12.01 -3.59
CA LYS A 110 -7.52 11.27 -4.86
C LYS A 110 -6.78 9.93 -4.86
N ALA A 111 -5.93 9.68 -3.88
CA ALA A 111 -5.12 8.47 -3.77
C ALA A 111 -5.11 7.90 -2.33
N PRO A 112 -6.26 7.44 -1.80
CA PRO A 112 -6.31 6.81 -0.48
C PRO A 112 -5.37 5.61 -0.38
N GLY A 113 -5.33 4.77 -1.42
CA GLY A 113 -4.47 3.59 -1.48
C GLY A 113 -2.99 3.93 -1.46
N GLY A 114 -2.59 4.88 -2.32
CA GLY A 114 -1.24 5.43 -2.32
C GLY A 114 -0.84 6.07 -1.00
N SER A 115 -1.78 6.73 -0.31
CA SER A 115 -1.53 7.34 1.00
C SER A 115 -1.30 6.29 2.09
N ILE A 116 -2.09 5.21 2.12
CA ILE A 116 -1.91 4.08 3.05
C ILE A 116 -0.57 3.37 2.79
N MET A 117 -0.25 3.11 1.52
CA MET A 117 1.02 2.49 1.10
C MET A 117 2.22 3.32 1.58
N TYR A 118 2.14 4.64 1.45
CA TYR A 118 3.19 5.56 1.88
C TYR A 118 3.34 5.58 3.41
N GLU A 119 2.23 5.61 4.14
CA GLU A 119 2.23 5.54 5.60
C GLU A 119 2.87 4.23 6.10
N LEU A 120 2.50 3.09 5.51
CA LEU A 120 3.11 1.79 5.82
C LEU A 120 4.60 1.79 5.54
N SER A 121 5.04 2.36 4.41
CA SER A 121 6.46 2.46 4.07
C SER A 121 7.26 3.27 5.10
N ASN A 122 6.68 4.35 5.62
CA ASN A 122 7.30 5.15 6.69
C ASN A 122 7.42 4.36 8.01
N TYR A 123 6.40 3.59 8.38
CA TYR A 123 6.46 2.72 9.56
C TYR A 123 7.49 1.60 9.41
N LEU A 124 7.55 0.98 8.23
CA LEU A 124 8.54 -0.05 7.93
C LEU A 124 9.96 0.50 7.98
N ALA A 125 10.20 1.68 7.38
CA ALA A 125 11.49 2.36 7.45
C ALA A 125 11.88 2.68 8.91
N LEU A 126 10.94 3.19 9.72
CA LEU A 126 11.17 3.45 11.14
C LEU A 126 11.51 2.17 11.92
N ASN A 127 10.76 1.10 11.69
CA ASN A 127 11.01 -0.19 12.32
C ASN A 127 12.39 -0.74 11.95
N PHE A 128 12.78 -0.59 10.68
CA PHE A 128 14.09 -1.00 10.20
C PHE A 128 15.21 -0.22 10.90
N LEU A 129 15.13 1.12 10.94
CA LEU A 129 16.12 1.94 11.65
C LEU A 129 16.26 1.54 13.13
N LYS A 130 15.15 1.26 13.81
CA LYS A 130 15.17 0.79 15.20
C LYS A 130 15.86 -0.56 15.36
N LYS A 131 15.59 -1.52 14.47
CA LYS A 131 16.25 -2.83 14.46
C LYS A 131 17.76 -2.75 14.19
N PHE A 132 18.20 -1.77 13.41
CA PHE A 132 19.60 -1.55 13.07
C PHE A 132 20.37 -0.70 14.09
N GLY A 133 19.86 -0.55 15.31
CA GLY A 133 20.61 0.08 16.42
C GLY A 133 20.28 1.55 16.68
N LEU A 134 19.20 2.08 16.12
CA LEU A 134 18.71 3.43 16.40
C LEU A 134 17.37 3.40 17.18
N PRO A 135 17.34 2.89 18.43
CA PRO A 135 16.09 2.68 19.17
C PRO A 135 15.31 3.97 19.48
N ASN A 136 16.03 5.09 19.60
CA ASN A 136 15.47 6.39 20.01
C ASN A 136 14.84 7.20 18.87
N VAL A 137 14.84 6.68 17.62
CA VAL A 137 14.24 7.38 16.49
C VAL A 137 12.72 7.38 16.64
N LYS A 138 12.13 8.58 16.63
CA LYS A 138 10.68 8.77 16.81
C LYS A 138 9.89 8.70 15.51
N LYS A 139 10.46 9.19 14.41
CA LYS A 139 9.82 9.26 13.09
C LYS A 139 10.85 9.01 12.00
N ALA A 140 10.40 8.39 10.92
CA ALA A 140 11.14 8.24 9.68
C ALA A 140 10.20 8.59 8.52
N ILE A 141 10.78 9.13 7.44
CA ILE A 141 10.05 9.47 6.22
C ILE A 141 10.84 8.96 5.03
N VAL A 142 10.14 8.30 4.10
CA VAL A 142 10.69 7.88 2.82
C VAL A 142 10.50 9.03 1.83
N VAL A 143 11.58 9.52 1.22
CA VAL A 143 11.51 10.64 0.27
C VAL A 143 11.86 10.12 -1.13
N PRO A 144 11.07 10.43 -2.17
CA PRO A 144 11.33 9.97 -3.54
C PRO A 144 12.41 10.83 -4.23
N LEU A 145 13.54 11.05 -3.54
CA LEU A 145 14.66 11.86 -3.98
C LEU A 145 15.97 11.16 -3.60
N CYS A 146 17.05 11.49 -4.30
CA CYS A 146 18.37 11.03 -3.88
C CYS A 146 18.79 11.66 -2.55
N THR A 147 19.81 11.08 -1.91
CA THR A 147 20.30 11.55 -0.60
C THR A 147 20.73 13.02 -0.63
N GLY A 148 21.39 13.46 -1.71
CA GLY A 148 21.82 14.85 -1.87
C GLY A 148 20.64 15.84 -1.85
N MET A 149 19.60 15.56 -2.63
CA MET A 149 18.37 16.38 -2.65
C MET A 149 17.60 16.31 -1.34
N SER A 150 17.66 15.16 -0.64
CA SER A 150 17.08 15.02 0.69
C SER A 150 17.75 15.94 1.72
N PHE A 151 19.08 16.13 1.63
CA PHE A 151 19.77 17.16 2.41
C PHE A 151 19.32 18.58 2.03
N SER A 152 19.14 18.87 0.75
CA SER A 152 18.62 20.18 0.31
C SER A 152 17.23 20.47 0.89
N VAL A 153 16.33 19.47 0.94
CA VAL A 153 15.02 19.60 1.61
C VAL A 153 15.18 19.88 3.11
N MET A 154 16.08 19.14 3.78
CA MET A 154 16.36 19.34 5.20
C MET A 154 16.92 20.75 5.47
N PHE A 155 17.89 21.24 4.69
CA PHE A 155 18.39 22.61 4.82
C PHE A 155 17.33 23.66 4.51
N ARG A 156 16.44 23.39 3.55
CA ARG A 156 15.30 24.27 3.28
C ARG A 156 14.37 24.35 4.49
N CYS A 157 14.11 23.25 5.19
CA CYS A 157 13.30 23.28 6.41
C CYS A 157 13.93 24.16 7.52
N PHE A 158 15.27 24.15 7.66
CA PHE A 158 15.96 25.00 8.64
C PHE A 158 15.92 26.49 8.30
N THR A 159 15.86 26.85 7.01
CA THR A 159 15.85 28.24 6.54
C THR A 159 14.45 28.82 6.36
N SER A 160 13.42 27.98 6.39
CA SER A 160 12.01 28.37 6.23
C SER A 160 11.26 28.53 7.56
N GLY A 161 11.98 28.45 8.69
CA GLY A 161 11.46 28.65 10.05
C GLY A 161 11.60 30.09 10.52
#